data_AF-A0A2H6IBI9-F1
#
_entry.id   AF-A0A2H6IBI9-F1
#
_cell.length_a   1.000
_cell.length_b   1.000
_cell.length_c   1.000
_cell.angle_alpha   90.00
_cell.angle_beta   90.00
_cell.angle_gamma   90.00
#
_symmetry.space_group_name_H-M   'P 1'
#
loop_
_entity.id
_entity.type
_entity.pdbx_description
1 polymer ?
#
loop_
_entity_poly.entity_id
_entity_poly.type
_entity_poly.pdbx_seq_one_letter_code
_entity_poly.pdbx_strand_id
1 'polypeptide(L)' 'MAERVVEVFKSLDVELKKIFAPMGRSTELPIGMSDGISADDPAVAERLEISYAC' A
#
# COMPACT_ATOMS: atom_id res chain seq x y z
N MET A 1 9.35 -27.29 5.05
CA MET A 1 8.04 -26.60 4.98
C MET A 1 8.14 -25.06 5.06
N ALA A 2 9.31 -24.48 5.30
CA ALA A 2 9.48 -23.02 5.35
C ALA A 2 9.70 -22.36 3.97
N GLU A 3 10.27 -23.08 2.99
CA GLU A 3 10.60 -22.51 1.67
C GLU A 3 9.40 -21.90 0.95
N ARG A 4 8.24 -22.58 0.98
CA ARG A 4 7.03 -22.12 0.29
C ARG A 4 6.46 -20.83 0.89
N VAL A 5 6.56 -20.66 2.21
CA VAL A 5 6.14 -19.42 2.90
C VAL A 5 7.10 -18.29 2.57
N VAL A 6 8.41 -18.56 2.61
CA VAL A 6 9.45 -17.59 2.24
C VAL A 6 9.28 -17.14 0.78
N GLU A 7 8.92 -18.04 -0.12
CA GLU A 7 8.67 -17.74 -1.53
C GLU A 7 7.44 -16.84 -1.71
N VAL A 8 6.34 -17.10 -0.98
CA VAL A 8 5.15 -16.23 -0.95
C VAL A 8 5.53 -14.83 -0.46
N PHE A 9 6.24 -14.69 0.67
CA PHE A 9 6.65 -13.37 1.17
C PHE A 9 7.58 -12.62 0.20
N LYS A 10 8.51 -13.33 -0.46
CA LYS A 10 9.39 -12.72 -1.47
C LYS A 10 8.62 -12.24 -2.70
N SER A 11 7.66 -13.02 -3.19
CA SER A 11 6.82 -12.61 -4.32
C SER A 11 5.95 -11.38 -3.98
N LEU A 12 5.41 -11.32 -2.77
CA LEU A 12 4.62 -10.20 -2.27
C LEU A 12 5.43 -8.91 -2.16
N ASP A 13 6.66 -8.98 -1.65
CA ASP A 13 7.57 -7.83 -1.56
C ASP A 13 7.87 -7.21 -2.93
N VAL A 14 8.07 -8.04 -3.95
CA VAL A 14 8.32 -7.58 -5.33
C VAL A 14 7.10 -6.87 -5.92
N GLU A 15 5.89 -7.42 -5.74
CA GLU A 15 4.68 -6.80 -6.27
C GLU A 15 4.31 -5.51 -5.52
N LEU A 16 4.48 -5.47 -4.20
CA LEU A 16 4.29 -4.26 -3.41
C LEU A 16 5.22 -3.14 -3.87
N LYS A 17 6.51 -3.45 -4.12
CA LYS A 17 7.47 -2.46 -4.64
C LYS A 17 7.03 -1.85 -5.97
N LYS A 18 6.38 -2.61 -6.86
CA LYS A 18 5.86 -2.08 -8.13
C LYS A 18 4.72 -1.08 -7.89
N ILE A 19 3.83 -1.36 -6.95
CA ILE A 19 2.71 -0.48 -6.59
C ILE A 19 3.22 0.83 -5.98
N PHE A 20 4.29 0.77 -5.17
CA PHE A 20 4.87 1.94 -4.50
C PHE A 20 5.93 2.69 -5.32
N ALA A 21 6.49 2.09 -6.38
CA ALA A 21 7.47 2.73 -7.27
C ALA A 21 7.05 4.14 -7.78
N PRO A 22 5.80 4.37 -8.25
CA PRO A 22 5.37 5.71 -8.68
C PRO A 22 5.27 6.74 -7.54
N MET A 23 5.27 6.32 -6.28
CA MET A 23 5.26 7.22 -5.12
C MET A 23 6.67 7.69 -4.70
N GLY A 24 7.72 7.32 -5.45
CA GLY A 24 9.10 7.78 -5.22
C GLY A 24 9.77 7.22 -3.97
N ARG A 25 9.24 6.13 -3.40
CA ARG A 25 9.71 5.54 -2.13
C ARG A 25 10.10 4.07 -2.31
N SER A 26 11.24 3.84 -2.95
CA SER A 26 11.72 2.49 -3.30
C SER A 26 12.38 1.71 -2.16
N THR A 27 12.54 2.29 -0.97
CA THR A 27 13.40 1.73 0.10
C THR A 27 12.68 1.38 1.40
N GLU A 28 11.44 1.83 1.61
CA GLU A 28 10.72 1.65 2.87
C GLU A 28 9.28 1.21 2.57
N LEU A 29 8.88 0.05 3.11
CA LEU A 29 7.47 -0.35 3.14
C LEU A 29 6.72 0.76 3.87
N PRO A 30 5.67 1.37 3.28
CA PRO A 30 4.98 2.51 3.87
C PRO A 30 4.02 2.02 4.96
N ILE A 31 4.57 1.44 6.03
CA ILE A 31 3.81 1.00 7.18
C ILE A 31 3.52 2.25 8.01
N GLY A 32 2.28 2.76 7.93
CA GLY A 32 1.82 3.93 8.68
C GLY A 32 1.53 5.21 7.88
N MET A 33 1.61 5.18 6.53
CA MET A 33 1.22 6.33 5.70
C MET A 33 -0.27 6.29 5.35
N SER A 34 -1.14 6.67 6.29
CA SER A 34 -2.55 6.99 5.97
C SER A 34 -2.66 8.09 4.91
N ASP A 35 -1.65 8.97 4.81
CA ASP A 35 -1.62 10.08 3.85
C ASP A 35 -1.56 9.64 2.37
N GLY A 36 -1.23 8.36 2.11
CA GLY A 36 -1.23 7.77 0.78
C GLY A 36 -2.53 7.05 0.41
N ILE A 37 -3.49 6.95 1.32
CA ILE A 37 -4.77 6.28 1.10
C ILE A 37 -5.84 7.35 0.92
N SER A 38 -6.53 7.27 -0.21
CA SER A 38 -7.66 8.13 -0.51
C SER A 38 -8.84 7.30 -0.98
N ALA A 39 -10.06 7.77 -0.69
CA ALA A 39 -11.27 7.17 -1.20
C ALA A 39 -11.81 8.00 -2.38
N ASP A 40 -12.32 7.32 -3.39
CA ASP A 40 -13.04 7.87 -4.54
C ASP A 40 -14.55 8.04 -4.26
N ASP A 41 -15.01 7.57 -3.09
CA ASP A 41 -16.34 7.81 -2.56
C ASP A 41 -16.28 8.83 -1.39
N PRO A 42 -16.98 9.97 -1.48
CA PRO A 42 -16.92 11.01 -0.48
C PRO A 42 -17.52 10.59 0.87
N ALA A 43 -18.53 9.71 0.88
CA ALA A 43 -19.12 9.21 2.12
C ALA A 43 -18.18 8.25 2.86
N VAL A 44 -17.36 7.50 2.11
CA VAL A 44 -16.31 6.64 2.68
C VAL A 44 -15.14 7.49 3.19
N ALA A 45 -14.73 8.51 2.44
CA ALA A 45 -13.67 9.44 2.83
C ALA A 45 -13.99 10.17 4.15
N GLU A 46 -15.20 10.71 4.26
CA GLU A 46 -15.67 11.43 5.45
C GLU A 46 -15.75 10.51 6.68
N ARG A 47 -16.27 9.30 6.50
CA ARG A 47 -16.44 8.34 7.60
C ARG A 47 -15.12 7.80 8.15
N LEU A 48 -14.11 7.66 7.30
CA LEU A 48 -12.80 7.12 7.66
C LEU A 48 -11.76 8.21 7.95
N GLU A 49 -12.13 9.49 7.83
CA GLU A 49 -11.26 10.65 8.01
C GLU A 49 -9.98 10.57 7.14
N ILE A 50 -10.12 10.12 5.89
CA ILE A 50 -9.04 10.03 4.89
C ILE A 50 -9.31 10.97 3.71
N SER A 51 -8.27 11.21 2.90
CA SER A 51 -8.36 12.11 1.74
C SER A 51 -9.35 11.61 0.68
N TYR A 52 -10.13 12.52 0.08
CA TYR A 52 -10.97 12.22 -1.09
C TYR A 52 -10.18 12.44 -2.39
N ALA A 53 -10.12 11.45 -3.28
CA ALA A 53 -9.44 11.54 -4.56
C ALA A 53 -10.46 11.83 -5.68
N CYS A 54 -10.58 13.09 -6.08
CA CYS A 54 -11.37 13.54 -7.23
C CYS A 54 -10.72 14.74 -7.91
#